data_AF-A0A849VE69-F1
#
_entry.id   AF-A0A849VE69-F1
#
_cell.length_a   1.000
_cell.length_b   1.000
_cell.length_c   1.000
_cell.angle_alpha   90.00
_cell.angle_beta   90.00
_cell.angle_gamma   90.00
#
_symmetry.space_group_name_H-M   'P 1'
#
loop_
_entity.id
_entity.type
_entity.pdbx_description
1 polymer ?
#
loop_
_entity_poly.entity_id
_entity_poly.type
_entity_poly.pdbx_seq_one_letter_code
_entity_poly.pdbx_strand_id
1 'polypeptide(L)'
;MAGVLASVDQRTQLVGENRLELLLFHLHSRHFFALNVFKVKEVVKLPHLHSMPNAHPKVCGVTNIRGESIPVIDLRRAICMPECERDSDSNLVITEYNRSVQAFLVGKVDQIVNTTWQDIMPTPSSVGKNHYLTALTKIKRDGVEHIVEIIDVEKVLAEIVSYDVVISEDVLDKSIIDEFHGRKILHADDSPTARRQVADTLAQLGIEIIPATDGQEALNVLKHWADEGIDVNKELLAVITDAEMPAMDGYRLTYEIRNDSRLKDLYVILNTSLSGSFNKAMVEKVGCNAFLSKFQPDLLVEEIQNRLKEVLNKE
;
A
#
# COMPACT_ATOMS: atom_id res chain seq x y z
N MET A 1 -18.72 -14.47 -18.68
CA MET A 1 -18.47 -14.12 -17.26
C MET A 1 -17.47 -15.03 -16.54
N ALA A 2 -16.77 -15.96 -17.21
CA ALA A 2 -15.81 -16.88 -16.57
C ALA A 2 -14.35 -16.35 -16.49
N GLY A 3 -13.99 -15.32 -17.27
CA GLY A 3 -12.59 -14.85 -17.36
C GLY A 3 -12.12 -13.96 -16.20
N VAL A 4 -13.02 -13.21 -15.57
CA VAL A 4 -12.67 -12.26 -14.49
C VAL A 4 -12.44 -12.99 -13.16
N LEU A 5 -13.22 -14.05 -12.88
CA LEU A 5 -13.05 -14.88 -11.68
C LEU A 5 -11.74 -15.68 -11.72
N ALA A 6 -11.34 -16.21 -12.88
CA ALA A 6 -10.08 -16.93 -13.04
C ALA A 6 -8.84 -16.03 -12.84
N SER A 7 -8.90 -14.76 -13.27
CA SER A 7 -7.81 -13.79 -13.02
C SER A 7 -7.72 -13.35 -11.55
N VAL A 8 -8.85 -13.34 -10.84
CA VAL A 8 -8.90 -13.04 -9.40
C VAL A 8 -8.36 -14.22 -8.61
N ASP A 9 -8.74 -15.46 -8.94
CA ASP A 9 -8.24 -16.67 -8.27
C ASP A 9 -6.71 -16.85 -8.43
N GLN A 10 -6.14 -16.51 -9.60
CA GLN A 10 -4.68 -16.49 -9.77
C GLN A 10 -4.00 -15.42 -8.91
N ARG A 11 -4.57 -14.22 -8.83
CA ARG A 11 -4.05 -13.13 -7.98
C ARG A 11 -4.15 -13.47 -6.50
N THR A 12 -5.25 -14.07 -6.05
CA THR A 12 -5.46 -14.49 -4.66
C THR A 12 -4.57 -15.66 -4.25
N GLN A 13 -4.25 -16.59 -5.16
CA GLN A 13 -3.31 -17.68 -4.88
C GLN A 13 -1.89 -17.19 -4.66
N LEU A 14 -1.47 -16.13 -5.35
CA LEU A 14 -0.13 -15.53 -5.18
C LEU A 14 0.05 -14.87 -3.82
N VAL A 15 -1.00 -14.24 -3.28
CA VAL A 15 -0.99 -13.60 -1.95
C VAL A 15 -0.62 -14.63 -0.87
N GLY A 16 -1.13 -15.87 -0.96
CA GLY A 16 -0.80 -16.93 0.00
C GLY A 16 0.54 -17.65 -0.20
N GLU A 17 1.29 -17.42 -1.29
CA GLU A 17 2.53 -18.15 -1.62
C GLU A 17 3.83 -17.37 -1.36
N ASN A 18 3.78 -16.17 -0.76
CA ASN A 18 4.97 -15.35 -0.46
C ASN A 18 5.78 -15.01 -1.74
N ARG A 19 5.10 -14.85 -2.88
CA ARG A 19 5.67 -14.52 -4.20
C ARG A 19 5.31 -13.10 -4.60
N LEU A 20 6.27 -12.34 -5.15
CA LEU A 20 5.99 -11.09 -5.85
C LEU A 20 6.22 -11.21 -7.35
N GLU A 21 5.40 -10.48 -8.09
CA GLU A 21 5.64 -10.17 -9.49
C GLU A 21 6.06 -8.71 -9.63
N LEU A 22 7.24 -8.49 -10.21
CA LEU A 22 7.81 -7.17 -10.42
C LEU A 22 7.90 -6.86 -11.92
N LEU A 23 7.31 -5.76 -12.34
CA LEU A 23 7.47 -5.22 -13.69
C LEU A 23 8.81 -4.48 -13.76
N LEU A 24 9.78 -5.02 -14.51
CA LEU A 24 11.06 -4.37 -14.73
C LEU A 24 10.99 -3.36 -15.86
N PHE A 25 11.58 -2.19 -15.63
CA PHE A 25 11.72 -1.14 -16.64
C PHE A 25 12.99 -0.32 -16.40
N HIS A 26 13.32 0.47 -17.41
CA HIS A 26 14.39 1.45 -17.37
C HIS A 26 13.81 2.84 -17.22
N LEU A 27 14.52 3.67 -16.49
CA LEU A 27 14.35 5.11 -16.52
C LEU A 27 15.57 5.68 -17.24
N HIS A 28 15.74 5.40 -18.54
CA HIS A 28 16.88 5.87 -19.35
C HIS A 28 18.24 5.79 -18.63
N SER A 29 18.46 4.70 -17.91
CA SER A 29 19.67 4.41 -17.16
C SER A 29 20.01 2.92 -17.31
N ARG A 30 21.25 2.56 -16.93
CA ARG A 30 21.69 1.16 -16.92
C ARG A 30 21.09 0.33 -15.77
N HIS A 31 20.44 0.99 -14.82
CA HIS A 31 19.87 0.34 -13.64
C HIS A 31 18.48 -0.17 -13.97
N PHE A 32 18.09 -1.28 -13.34
CA PHE A 32 16.72 -1.78 -13.39
C PHE A 32 15.91 -1.14 -12.28
N PHE A 33 14.74 -0.66 -12.65
CA PHE A 33 13.71 -0.26 -11.71
C PHE A 33 12.56 -1.24 -11.79
N ALA A 34 11.81 -1.35 -10.71
CA ALA A 34 10.68 -2.24 -10.60
C ALA A 34 9.47 -1.57 -9.99
N LEU A 35 8.29 -2.03 -10.42
CA LEU A 35 7.01 -1.78 -9.79
C LEU A 35 6.34 -3.10 -9.50
N ASN A 36 5.64 -3.18 -8.37
CA ASN A 36 4.78 -4.31 -8.09
C ASN A 36 3.67 -4.40 -9.15
N VAL A 37 3.56 -5.55 -9.83
CA VAL A 37 2.57 -5.80 -10.88
C VAL A 37 1.14 -5.69 -10.36
N PHE A 38 0.89 -5.94 -9.07
CA PHE A 38 -0.44 -5.76 -8.47
C PHE A 38 -0.97 -4.34 -8.61
N LYS A 39 -0.08 -3.33 -8.63
CA LYS A 39 -0.44 -1.92 -8.82
C LYS A 39 -0.60 -1.53 -10.31
N VAL A 40 -0.29 -2.43 -11.24
CA VAL A 40 -0.27 -2.19 -12.69
C VAL A 40 -1.54 -2.70 -13.36
N LYS A 41 -2.27 -1.80 -14.04
CA LYS A 41 -3.40 -2.15 -14.91
C LYS A 41 -2.92 -2.67 -16.26
N GLU A 42 -2.05 -1.90 -16.91
CA GLU A 42 -1.49 -2.24 -18.22
C GLU A 42 -0.26 -1.38 -18.55
N VAL A 43 0.49 -1.80 -19.55
CA VAL A 43 1.60 -1.03 -20.13
C VAL A 43 1.25 -0.66 -21.56
N VAL A 44 1.36 0.62 -21.91
CA VAL A 44 1.12 1.11 -23.26
C VAL A 44 2.32 1.90 -23.78
N LYS A 45 2.48 1.95 -25.10
CA LYS A 45 3.45 2.85 -25.73
C LYS A 45 3.06 4.31 -25.48
N LEU A 46 4.04 5.20 -25.33
CA LEU A 46 3.80 6.62 -25.09
C LEU A 46 2.95 7.23 -26.23
N PRO A 47 1.68 7.61 -25.97
CA PRO A 47 0.87 8.32 -26.94
C PRO A 47 1.22 9.82 -26.94
N HIS A 48 0.57 10.57 -27.82
CA HIS A 48 0.62 12.02 -27.75
C HIS A 48 0.01 12.51 -26.42
N LEU A 49 0.75 13.35 -25.70
CA LEU A 49 0.29 13.94 -24.45
C LEU A 49 -0.28 15.33 -24.70
N HIS A 50 -1.41 15.62 -24.05
CA HIS A 50 -1.97 16.97 -24.00
C HIS A 50 -1.43 17.70 -22.76
N SER A 51 -1.12 18.98 -22.90
CA SER A 51 -0.73 19.82 -21.77
C SER A 51 -1.91 20.04 -20.85
N MET A 52 -1.66 19.99 -19.54
CA MET A 52 -2.66 20.24 -18.51
C MET A 52 -2.36 21.60 -17.85
N PRO A 53 -3.28 22.58 -17.92
CA PRO A 53 -3.10 23.86 -17.24
C PRO A 53 -2.97 23.70 -15.72
N ASN A 54 -2.07 24.46 -15.10
CA ASN A 54 -1.83 24.45 -13.65
C ASN A 54 -1.51 23.06 -13.06
N ALA A 55 -0.93 22.16 -13.86
CA ALA A 55 -0.55 20.84 -13.39
C ALA A 55 0.64 20.90 -12.42
N HIS A 56 0.70 19.95 -11.50
CA HIS A 56 1.84 19.77 -10.61
C HIS A 56 3.13 19.59 -11.45
N PRO A 57 4.29 20.12 -11.04
CA PRO A 57 5.53 20.03 -11.83
C PRO A 57 5.89 18.59 -12.26
N LYS A 58 5.59 17.59 -11.43
CA LYS A 58 5.85 16.17 -11.75
C LYS A 58 4.90 15.57 -12.81
N VAL A 59 3.81 16.27 -13.14
CA VAL A 59 2.83 15.84 -14.16
C VAL A 59 3.23 16.44 -15.50
N CYS A 60 3.44 15.57 -16.49
CA CYS A 60 3.97 15.96 -17.79
C CYS A 60 2.91 16.02 -18.90
N GLY A 61 1.65 15.70 -18.56
CA GLY A 61 0.49 15.88 -19.42
C GLY A 61 -0.68 14.99 -19.02
N VAL A 62 -1.66 14.90 -19.91
CA VAL A 62 -2.82 14.02 -19.82
C VAL A 62 -3.01 13.30 -21.15
N THR A 63 -3.46 12.05 -21.12
CA THR A 63 -3.78 11.27 -22.32
C THR A 63 -5.12 10.56 -22.16
N ASN A 64 -5.77 10.20 -23.27
CA ASN A 64 -6.94 9.34 -23.24
C ASN A 64 -6.53 7.89 -23.52
N ILE A 65 -6.94 6.96 -22.66
CA ILE A 65 -6.75 5.51 -22.87
C ILE A 65 -8.12 4.86 -22.70
N ARG A 66 -8.63 4.24 -23.77
CA ARG A 66 -9.93 3.55 -23.80
C ARG A 66 -11.12 4.40 -23.32
N GLY A 67 -11.08 5.71 -23.57
CA GLY A 67 -12.15 6.65 -23.19
C GLY A 67 -11.92 7.33 -21.84
N GLU A 68 -10.97 6.88 -21.03
CA GLU A 68 -10.64 7.48 -19.73
C GLU A 68 -9.50 8.50 -19.88
N SER A 69 -9.65 9.66 -19.26
CA SER A 69 -8.62 10.71 -19.23
C SER A 69 -7.67 10.45 -18.07
N ILE A 70 -6.41 10.11 -18.37
CA ILE A 70 -5.42 9.65 -17.40
C ILE A 70 -4.28 10.66 -17.30
N PRO A 71 -4.00 11.22 -16.10
CA PRO A 71 -2.84 12.08 -15.88
C PRO A 71 -1.55 11.28 -16.01
N VAL A 72 -0.54 11.89 -16.63
CA VAL A 72 0.76 11.28 -16.87
C VAL A 72 1.81 11.95 -15.98
N ILE A 73 2.41 11.16 -15.09
CA ILE A 73 3.45 11.56 -14.16
C ILE A 73 4.80 11.14 -14.75
N ASP A 74 5.73 12.09 -14.85
CA ASP A 74 7.11 11.77 -15.24
C ASP A 74 7.84 11.13 -14.06
N LEU A 75 8.08 9.82 -14.12
CA LEU A 75 8.64 9.10 -12.98
C LEU A 75 10.08 9.52 -12.67
N ARG A 76 10.88 9.85 -13.69
CA ARG A 76 12.26 10.36 -13.50
C ARG A 76 12.24 11.66 -12.72
N ARG A 77 11.42 12.61 -13.17
CA ARG A 77 11.24 13.89 -12.49
C ARG A 77 10.69 13.68 -11.08
N ALA A 78 9.77 12.74 -10.92
CA ALA A 78 9.14 12.48 -9.64
C ALA A 78 10.10 11.95 -8.58
N ILE A 79 11.07 11.13 -8.97
CA ILE A 79 12.10 10.57 -8.08
C ILE A 79 13.42 11.35 -8.09
N CYS A 80 13.38 12.62 -8.54
CA CYS A 80 14.51 13.55 -8.55
C CYS A 80 15.69 13.13 -9.43
N MET A 81 15.45 12.38 -10.51
CA MET A 81 16.45 12.12 -11.54
C MET A 81 16.52 13.28 -12.56
N PRO A 82 17.66 13.47 -13.24
CA PRO A 82 17.79 14.46 -14.31
C PRO A 82 16.75 14.27 -15.41
N GLU A 83 16.32 15.37 -16.02
CA GLU A 83 15.46 15.30 -17.20
C GLU A 83 16.14 14.54 -18.34
N CYS A 84 15.35 13.83 -19.13
CA CYS A 84 15.83 13.08 -20.29
C CYS A 84 14.84 13.26 -21.44
N GLU A 85 15.35 13.32 -22.67
CA GLU A 85 14.50 13.39 -23.85
C GLU A 85 13.70 12.10 -23.99
N ARG A 86 12.44 12.26 -24.44
CA ARG A 86 11.56 11.14 -24.72
C ARG A 86 11.94 10.55 -26.07
N ASP A 87 12.00 9.24 -26.14
CA ASP A 87 12.36 8.48 -27.33
C ASP A 87 11.29 7.43 -27.69
N SER A 88 11.53 6.67 -28.76
CA SER A 88 10.65 5.58 -29.18
C SER A 88 10.52 4.43 -28.16
N ASP A 89 11.45 4.38 -27.20
CA ASP A 89 11.45 3.38 -26.14
C ASP A 89 10.64 3.81 -24.93
N SER A 90 10.10 5.03 -24.91
CA SER A 90 9.26 5.54 -23.82
C SER A 90 7.89 4.86 -23.77
N ASN A 91 7.46 4.47 -22.58
CA ASN A 91 6.19 3.78 -22.33
C ASN A 91 5.46 4.42 -21.15
N LEU A 92 4.17 4.13 -21.05
CA LEU A 92 3.35 4.46 -19.88
C LEU A 92 3.01 3.18 -19.13
N VAL A 93 3.31 3.15 -17.84
CA VAL A 93 2.80 2.13 -16.92
C VAL A 93 1.54 2.69 -16.29
N ILE A 94 0.38 2.13 -16.64
CA ILE A 94 -0.91 2.55 -16.10
C ILE A 94 -1.11 1.85 -14.77
N THR A 95 -1.30 2.62 -13.72
CA THR A 95 -1.49 2.14 -12.35
C THR A 95 -2.84 2.57 -11.82
N GLU A 96 -3.38 1.76 -10.91
CA GLU A 96 -4.57 2.11 -10.16
C GLU A 96 -4.25 2.13 -8.68
N TYR A 97 -4.68 3.20 -8.02
CA TYR A 97 -4.45 3.43 -6.61
C TYR A 97 -5.64 4.16 -6.01
N ASN A 98 -6.29 3.61 -4.98
CA ASN A 98 -7.44 4.23 -4.32
C ASN A 98 -8.55 4.70 -5.29
N ARG A 99 -8.87 3.88 -6.30
CA ARG A 99 -9.86 4.16 -7.36
C ARG A 99 -9.48 5.31 -8.30
N SER A 100 -8.29 5.87 -8.15
CA SER A 100 -7.68 6.78 -9.11
C SER A 100 -6.80 5.98 -10.07
N VAL A 101 -6.82 6.40 -11.35
CA VAL A 101 -5.96 5.83 -12.39
C VAL A 101 -4.97 6.89 -12.84
N GLN A 102 -3.70 6.53 -12.88
CA GLN A 102 -2.62 7.40 -13.29
C GLN A 102 -1.56 6.63 -14.06
N ALA A 103 -0.89 7.33 -14.97
CA ALA A 103 0.16 6.76 -15.79
C ALA A 103 1.52 7.25 -15.32
N PHE A 104 2.47 6.34 -15.13
CA PHE A 104 3.88 6.69 -14.96
C PHE A 104 4.60 6.61 -16.31
N LEU A 105 5.15 7.73 -16.77
CA LEU A 105 6.06 7.77 -17.90
C LEU A 105 7.39 7.15 -17.48
N VAL A 106 7.76 6.08 -18.19
CA VAL A 106 9.01 5.34 -18.01
C VAL A 106 9.70 5.17 -19.36
N GLY A 107 10.95 4.71 -19.34
CA GLY A 107 11.67 4.32 -20.56
C GLY A 107 11.27 2.91 -21.00
N LYS A 108 12.25 2.16 -21.51
CA LYS A 108 12.03 0.78 -21.98
C LYS A 108 11.47 -0.11 -20.86
N VAL A 109 10.33 -0.74 -21.12
CA VAL A 109 9.80 -1.83 -20.28
C VAL A 109 10.44 -3.14 -20.74
N ASP A 110 10.85 -3.97 -19.78
CA ASP A 110 11.60 -5.18 -20.03
C ASP A 110 10.69 -6.42 -19.91
N GLN A 111 10.58 -6.98 -18.72
CA GLN A 111 9.80 -8.19 -18.44
C GLN A 111 9.23 -8.15 -17.02
N ILE A 112 8.26 -9.02 -16.77
CA ILE A 112 7.82 -9.32 -15.41
C ILE A 112 8.71 -10.43 -14.85
N VAL A 113 9.25 -10.21 -13.65
CA VAL A 113 10.02 -11.22 -12.93
C VAL A 113 9.25 -11.69 -11.70
N ASN A 114 9.28 -13.00 -11.50
CA ASN A 114 8.79 -13.63 -10.28
C ASN A 114 9.94 -13.69 -9.28
N THR A 115 9.71 -13.21 -8.07
CA THR A 115 10.67 -13.24 -6.96
C THR A 115 9.97 -13.66 -5.67
N THR A 116 10.75 -13.96 -4.65
CA THR A 116 10.24 -14.24 -3.31
C THR A 116 10.61 -13.11 -2.38
N TRP A 117 9.85 -12.93 -1.31
CA TRP A 117 10.17 -11.92 -0.30
C TRP A 117 11.54 -12.14 0.37
N GLN A 118 12.09 -13.36 0.34
CA GLN A 118 13.43 -13.66 0.85
C GLN A 118 14.55 -13.02 0.01
N ASP A 119 14.29 -12.77 -1.28
CA ASP A 119 15.22 -12.13 -2.20
C ASP A 119 15.05 -10.59 -2.20
N ILE A 120 14.10 -10.07 -1.43
CA ILE A 120 13.87 -8.64 -1.22
C ILE A 120 14.71 -8.18 -0.03
N MET A 121 15.55 -7.18 -0.28
CA MET A 121 16.41 -6.56 0.73
C MET A 121 15.84 -5.19 1.12
N PRO A 122 15.82 -4.84 2.41
CA PRO A 122 15.41 -3.50 2.83
C PRO A 122 16.37 -2.44 2.28
N THR A 123 15.87 -1.22 2.14
CA THR A 123 16.70 -0.07 1.77
C THR A 123 17.72 0.23 2.87
N PRO A 124 18.99 0.53 2.55
CA PRO A 124 19.99 0.85 3.57
C PRO A 124 19.58 2.03 4.43
N SER A 125 19.70 1.90 5.76
CA SER A 125 19.30 2.94 6.73
C SER A 125 20.06 4.26 6.56
N SER A 126 21.25 4.24 5.94
CA SER A 126 22.07 5.41 5.64
C SER A 126 21.50 6.32 4.55
N VAL A 127 20.51 5.88 3.76
CA VAL A 127 19.87 6.68 2.70
C VAL A 127 18.95 7.77 3.28
N GLY A 128 18.66 7.72 4.58
CA GLY A 128 17.75 8.65 5.26
C GLY A 128 16.28 8.31 4.99
N LYS A 129 15.34 9.06 5.59
CA LYS A 129 13.89 8.76 5.51
C LYS A 129 13.24 9.25 4.20
N ASN A 130 13.97 9.96 3.36
CA ASN A 130 13.41 10.65 2.19
C ASN A 130 13.84 10.03 0.85
N HIS A 131 13.64 8.72 0.66
CA HIS A 131 13.84 8.01 -0.63
C HIS A 131 12.52 7.57 -1.26
N TYR A 132 12.54 7.23 -2.55
CA TYR A 132 11.39 6.76 -3.33
C TYR A 132 11.42 5.24 -3.57
N LEU A 133 12.01 4.50 -2.64
CA LEU A 133 12.22 3.05 -2.77
C LEU A 133 11.42 2.32 -1.70
N THR A 134 10.69 1.27 -2.06
CA THR A 134 10.13 0.33 -1.09
C THR A 134 11.23 -0.61 -0.61
N ALA A 135 11.99 -1.17 -1.54
CA ALA A 135 13.03 -2.16 -1.27
C ALA A 135 14.01 -2.29 -2.45
N LEU A 136 15.02 -3.15 -2.29
CA LEU A 136 15.97 -3.54 -3.32
C LEU A 136 15.86 -5.06 -3.57
N THR A 137 16.18 -5.51 -4.77
CA THR A 137 16.37 -6.95 -5.03
C THR A 137 17.52 -7.16 -6.01
N LYS A 138 17.90 -8.42 -6.25
CA LYS A 138 18.92 -8.80 -7.21
C LYS A 138 18.35 -9.75 -8.24
N ILE A 139 18.65 -9.50 -9.50
CA ILE A 139 18.32 -10.40 -10.60
C ILE A 139 19.60 -10.81 -11.34
N LYS A 140 19.63 -12.02 -11.87
CA LYS A 140 20.72 -12.46 -12.76
C LYS A 140 20.30 -12.28 -14.21
N ARG A 141 21.12 -11.59 -14.99
CA ARG A 141 20.94 -11.41 -16.43
C ARG A 141 22.27 -11.62 -17.13
N ASP A 142 22.28 -12.47 -18.16
CA ASP A 142 23.49 -12.79 -18.94
C ASP A 142 24.69 -13.21 -18.07
N GLY A 143 24.42 -13.91 -16.96
CA GLY A 143 25.44 -14.35 -16.00
C GLY A 143 25.93 -13.28 -15.02
N VAL A 144 25.41 -12.05 -15.09
CA VAL A 144 25.77 -10.93 -14.21
C VAL A 144 24.63 -10.64 -13.24
N GLU A 145 24.94 -10.38 -11.97
CA GLU A 145 23.97 -9.88 -11.01
C GLU A 145 23.75 -8.38 -11.17
N HIS A 146 22.47 -8.00 -11.26
CA HIS A 146 22.03 -6.62 -11.31
C HIS A 146 21.17 -6.32 -10.08
N ILE A 147 21.41 -5.16 -9.47
CA ILE A 147 20.51 -4.62 -8.45
C ILE A 147 19.30 -4.01 -9.16
N VAL A 148 18.12 -4.28 -8.60
CA VAL A 148 16.85 -3.71 -9.01
C VAL A 148 16.31 -2.84 -7.88
N GLU A 149 15.93 -1.62 -8.22
CA GLU A 149 15.35 -0.64 -7.30
C GLU A 149 13.82 -0.67 -7.40
N ILE A 150 13.13 -1.10 -6.33
CA ILE A 150 11.66 -1.18 -6.32
C ILE A 150 11.11 0.18 -5.89
N ILE A 151 10.39 0.84 -6.79
CA ILE A 151 9.91 2.20 -6.59
C ILE A 151 8.65 2.23 -5.73
N ASP A 152 8.66 3.08 -4.70
CA ASP A 152 7.49 3.43 -3.91
C ASP A 152 6.65 4.47 -4.67
N VAL A 153 5.72 3.99 -5.50
CA VAL A 153 4.77 4.84 -6.22
C VAL A 153 3.76 5.52 -5.30
N GLU A 154 3.51 4.98 -4.10
CA GLU A 154 2.60 5.62 -3.15
C GLU A 154 3.21 6.93 -2.67
N LYS A 155 4.51 6.91 -2.36
CA LYS A 155 5.25 8.12 -2.03
C LYS A 155 5.26 9.13 -3.18
N VAL A 156 5.46 8.67 -4.41
CA VAL A 156 5.41 9.56 -5.59
C VAL A 156 4.05 10.24 -5.70
N LEU A 157 2.97 9.48 -5.54
CA LEU A 157 1.61 10.03 -5.59
C LEU A 157 1.34 10.97 -4.41
N ALA A 158 1.88 10.65 -3.22
CA ALA A 158 1.70 11.46 -2.02
C ALA A 158 2.24 12.88 -2.13
N GLU A 159 3.18 13.11 -3.04
CA GLU A 159 3.74 14.44 -3.30
C GLU A 159 3.01 15.18 -4.43
N ILE A 160 2.17 14.51 -5.21
CA ILE A 160 1.49 15.07 -6.38
C ILE A 160 0.02 15.34 -6.06
N VAL A 161 -0.62 14.38 -5.41
CA VAL A 161 -1.99 14.49 -4.92
C VAL A 161 -1.90 15.03 -3.49
N SER A 162 -2.60 16.12 -3.21
CA SER A 162 -2.82 16.57 -1.84
C SER A 162 -3.69 15.53 -1.14
N TYR A 163 -3.06 14.55 -0.48
CA TYR A 163 -3.79 13.71 0.45
C TYR A 163 -3.96 14.49 1.73
N ASP A 164 -5.18 14.96 1.94
CA ASP A 164 -5.52 15.60 3.19
C ASP A 164 -5.49 14.53 4.29
N VAL A 165 -4.76 14.81 5.37
CA VAL A 165 -4.83 14.05 6.63
C VAL A 165 -5.73 14.76 7.64
N VAL A 166 -6.24 15.94 7.27
CA VAL A 166 -7.21 16.68 8.08
C VAL A 166 -8.51 15.89 8.07
N ILE A 167 -8.99 15.64 9.29
CA ILE A 167 -10.29 15.05 9.53
C ILE A 167 -11.33 16.16 9.36
N SER A 168 -12.36 15.91 8.58
CA SER A 168 -13.46 16.87 8.44
C SER A 168 -14.11 17.14 9.80
N GLU A 169 -14.36 18.41 10.16
CA GLU A 169 -14.90 18.77 11.50
C GLU A 169 -16.22 18.05 11.83
N ASP A 170 -17.02 17.72 10.82
CA ASP A 170 -18.33 17.08 10.94
C ASP A 170 -18.25 15.55 11.16
N VAL A 171 -17.09 14.93 10.91
CA VAL A 171 -16.90 13.48 11.04
C VAL A 171 -16.70 13.06 12.49
N LEU A 172 -16.16 13.95 13.31
CA LEU A 172 -15.83 13.65 14.71
C LEU A 172 -17.05 13.74 15.62
N ASP A 173 -17.40 12.63 16.24
CA ASP A 173 -18.40 12.57 17.29
C ASP A 173 -17.80 13.10 18.60
N LYS A 174 -18.08 14.38 18.86
CA LYS A 174 -17.60 15.12 20.04
C LYS A 174 -17.96 14.47 21.38
N SER A 175 -18.92 13.54 21.42
CA SER A 175 -19.30 12.86 22.66
C SER A 175 -18.29 11.79 23.12
N ILE A 176 -17.43 11.29 22.24
CA ILE A 176 -16.48 10.20 22.54
C ILE A 176 -15.02 10.56 22.27
N ILE A 177 -14.71 11.82 21.93
CA ILE A 177 -13.35 12.24 21.55
C ILE A 177 -12.34 11.96 22.68
N ASP A 178 -12.70 12.27 23.93
CA ASP A 178 -11.81 12.10 25.08
C ASP A 178 -11.50 10.62 25.37
N GLU A 179 -12.34 9.70 24.91
CA GLU A 179 -12.21 8.24 25.11
C GLU A 179 -11.19 7.59 24.16
N PHE A 180 -10.69 8.34 23.17
CA PHE A 180 -9.61 7.90 22.28
C PHE A 180 -8.22 7.99 22.92
N HIS A 181 -8.04 8.92 23.86
CA HIS A 181 -6.72 9.25 24.37
C HIS A 181 -6.09 8.05 25.07
N GLY A 182 -4.89 7.66 24.63
CA GLY A 182 -4.11 6.57 25.22
C GLY A 182 -4.56 5.18 24.79
N ARG A 183 -5.57 5.07 23.90
CA ARG A 183 -5.91 3.81 23.24
C ARG A 183 -4.79 3.44 22.26
N LYS A 184 -4.55 2.14 22.10
CA LYS A 184 -3.50 1.63 21.22
C LYS A 184 -4.08 0.96 19.98
N ILE A 185 -3.45 1.18 18.84
CA ILE A 185 -3.72 0.47 17.59
C ILE A 185 -2.40 -0.07 17.03
N LEU A 186 -2.37 -1.35 16.70
CA LEU A 186 -1.26 -1.94 15.94
C LEU A 186 -1.50 -1.70 14.45
N HIS A 187 -0.53 -1.12 13.74
CA HIS A 187 -0.63 -0.87 12.30
C HIS A 187 0.51 -1.54 11.54
N ALA A 188 0.17 -2.52 10.70
CA ALA A 188 1.09 -3.24 9.83
C ALA A 188 0.94 -2.77 8.38
N ASP A 189 1.97 -2.17 7.81
CA ASP A 189 1.98 -1.75 6.40
C ASP A 189 3.43 -1.64 5.95
N ASP A 190 3.78 -2.08 4.74
CA ASP A 190 5.16 -2.06 4.25
C ASP A 190 5.60 -0.69 3.73
N SER A 191 4.62 0.14 3.33
CA SER A 191 4.80 1.51 2.87
C SER A 191 5.05 2.46 4.04
N PRO A 192 6.24 3.07 4.16
CA PRO A 192 6.51 4.08 5.18
C PRO A 192 5.58 5.30 5.06
N THR A 193 5.09 5.58 3.85
CA THR A 193 4.14 6.65 3.56
C THR A 193 2.77 6.34 4.15
N ALA A 194 2.24 5.14 3.89
CA ALA A 194 0.95 4.73 4.44
C ALA A 194 0.99 4.61 5.97
N ARG A 195 2.08 4.06 6.55
CA ARG A 195 2.30 4.04 8.00
C ARG A 195 2.24 5.43 8.62
N ARG A 196 2.95 6.39 8.03
CA ARG A 196 2.94 7.78 8.51
C ARG A 196 1.55 8.39 8.41
N GLN A 197 0.84 8.18 7.31
CA GLN A 197 -0.49 8.75 7.13
C GLN A 197 -1.49 8.28 8.18
N VAL A 198 -1.55 6.97 8.44
CA VAL A 198 -2.41 6.41 9.49
C VAL A 198 -2.01 6.95 10.87
N ALA A 199 -0.71 7.03 11.14
CA ALA A 199 -0.21 7.62 12.38
C ALA A 199 -0.60 9.09 12.56
N ASP A 200 -0.37 9.93 11.55
CA ASP A 200 -0.68 11.36 11.59
C ASP A 200 -2.19 11.61 11.67
N THR A 201 -3.01 10.76 11.04
CA THR A 201 -4.48 10.85 11.12
C THR A 201 -4.96 10.51 12.54
N LEU A 202 -4.54 9.37 13.09
CA LEU A 202 -5.06 8.88 14.37
C LEU A 202 -4.40 9.56 15.59
N ALA A 203 -3.20 10.12 15.44
CA ALA A 203 -2.55 10.92 16.47
C ALA A 203 -3.34 12.20 16.81
N GLN A 204 -4.11 12.74 15.87
CA GLN A 204 -5.04 13.86 16.12
C GLN A 204 -6.11 13.51 17.17
N LEU A 205 -6.39 12.23 17.38
CA LEU A 205 -7.33 11.71 18.37
C LEU A 205 -6.65 11.27 19.68
N GLY A 206 -5.32 11.42 19.80
CA GLY A 206 -4.57 10.95 20.97
C GLY A 206 -4.39 9.42 21.04
N ILE A 207 -4.62 8.71 19.92
CA ILE A 207 -4.39 7.27 19.81
C ILE A 207 -2.90 7.01 19.63
N GLU A 208 -2.37 6.04 20.36
CA GLU A 208 -1.00 5.54 20.22
C GLU A 208 -0.94 4.47 19.12
N ILE A 209 -0.11 4.71 18.10
CA ILE A 209 0.13 3.74 17.01
C ILE A 209 1.39 2.93 17.29
N ILE A 210 1.23 1.61 17.28
CA ILE A 210 2.32 0.64 17.33
C ILE A 210 2.60 0.21 15.88
N PRO A 211 3.71 0.63 15.28
CA PRO A 211 3.99 0.33 13.88
C PRO A 211 4.60 -1.07 13.72
N ALA A 212 4.27 -1.74 12.62
CA ALA A 212 4.94 -2.92 12.09
C ALA A 212 5.15 -2.75 10.58
N THR A 213 6.25 -3.27 10.06
CA THR A 213 6.63 -3.16 8.64
C THR A 213 6.10 -4.30 7.78
N ASP A 214 5.61 -5.36 8.41
CA ASP A 214 4.92 -6.46 7.77
C ASP A 214 4.00 -7.22 8.77
N GLY A 215 3.26 -8.22 8.26
CA GLY A 215 2.37 -9.02 9.09
C GLY A 215 3.10 -9.93 10.08
N GLN A 216 4.35 -10.30 9.80
CA GLN A 216 5.12 -11.20 10.65
C GLN A 216 5.62 -10.46 11.89
N GLU A 217 6.12 -9.24 11.73
CA GLU A 217 6.47 -8.33 12.81
C GLU A 217 5.23 -8.03 13.68
N ALA A 218 4.09 -7.74 13.06
CA ALA A 218 2.83 -7.53 13.76
C ALA A 218 2.42 -8.75 14.59
N LEU A 219 2.45 -9.95 14.00
CA LEU A 219 2.12 -11.19 14.70
C LEU A 219 3.07 -11.47 15.87
N ASN A 220 4.36 -11.17 15.71
CA ASN A 220 5.35 -11.35 16.77
C ASN A 220 5.05 -10.43 17.97
N VAL A 221 4.67 -9.17 17.73
CA VAL A 221 4.25 -8.24 18.80
C VAL A 221 3.02 -8.78 19.53
N LEU A 222 1.99 -9.21 18.79
CA LEU A 222 0.75 -9.75 19.38
C LEU A 222 1.01 -11.01 20.22
N LYS A 223 1.80 -11.95 19.70
CA LYS A 223 2.13 -13.19 20.40
C LYS A 223 3.01 -12.92 21.62
N HIS A 224 3.98 -12.01 21.51
CA HIS A 224 4.83 -11.64 22.64
C HIS A 224 4.01 -11.10 23.81
N TRP A 225 3.09 -10.17 23.57
CA TRP A 225 2.19 -9.67 24.63
C TRP A 225 1.29 -10.76 25.21
N ALA A 226 0.74 -11.62 24.36
CA ALA A 226 -0.06 -12.75 24.82
C ALA A 226 0.75 -13.76 25.65
N ASP A 227 2.02 -13.98 25.32
CA ASP A 227 2.95 -14.85 26.06
C ASP A 227 3.34 -14.23 27.42
N GLU A 228 3.39 -12.90 27.52
CA GLU A 228 3.56 -12.16 28.78
C GLU A 228 2.28 -12.11 29.65
N GLY A 229 1.18 -12.70 29.17
CA GLY A 229 -0.10 -12.74 29.89
C GLY A 229 -0.95 -11.48 29.75
N ILE A 230 -0.62 -10.58 28.83
CA ILE A 230 -1.42 -9.40 28.51
C ILE A 230 -2.66 -9.83 27.71
N ASP A 231 -3.84 -9.35 28.11
CA ASP A 231 -5.06 -9.52 27.33
C ASP A 231 -5.10 -8.53 26.17
N VAL A 232 -4.52 -8.96 25.04
CA VAL A 232 -4.34 -8.13 23.85
C VAL A 232 -5.68 -7.57 23.32
N ASN A 233 -6.80 -8.29 23.50
CA ASN A 233 -8.14 -7.85 23.08
C ASN A 233 -8.66 -6.65 23.90
N LYS A 234 -8.10 -6.41 25.09
CA LYS A 234 -8.39 -5.24 25.91
C LYS A 234 -7.38 -4.12 25.70
N GLU A 235 -6.13 -4.48 25.45
CA GLU A 235 -5.03 -3.52 25.28
C GLU A 235 -5.10 -2.80 23.93
N LEU A 236 -5.47 -3.50 22.85
CA LEU A 236 -5.62 -2.93 21.51
C LEU A 236 -7.07 -2.63 21.19
N LEU A 237 -7.33 -1.42 20.69
CA LEU A 237 -8.63 -1.05 20.13
C LEU A 237 -8.89 -1.80 18.81
N ALA A 238 -7.86 -1.88 17.97
CA ALA A 238 -7.87 -2.55 16.68
C ALA A 238 -6.45 -2.92 16.20
N VAL A 239 -6.39 -3.79 15.20
CA VAL A 239 -5.24 -4.02 14.32
C VAL A 239 -5.61 -3.53 12.93
N ILE A 240 -4.84 -2.59 12.38
CA ILE A 240 -4.94 -2.17 10.99
C ILE A 240 -3.82 -2.87 10.22
N THR A 241 -4.12 -3.50 9.09
CA THR A 241 -3.10 -4.19 8.29
C THR A 241 -3.30 -3.91 6.80
N ASP A 242 -2.22 -3.64 6.09
CA ASP A 242 -2.24 -3.70 4.63
C ASP A 242 -2.51 -5.14 4.18
N ALA A 243 -3.17 -5.25 3.03
CA ALA A 243 -3.46 -6.52 2.40
C ALA A 243 -2.21 -7.14 1.78
N GLU A 244 -1.25 -6.33 1.32
CA GLU A 244 -0.06 -6.79 0.60
C GLU A 244 1.20 -6.32 1.31
N MET A 245 1.97 -7.26 1.88
CA MET A 245 3.20 -6.93 2.62
C MET A 245 4.26 -8.02 2.45
N PRO A 246 5.54 -7.69 2.71
CA PRO A 246 6.60 -8.67 2.80
C PRO A 246 6.37 -9.73 3.84
N ALA A 247 6.98 -10.90 3.67
CA ALA A 247 7.08 -12.00 4.64
C ALA A 247 5.75 -12.64 5.09
N MET A 248 4.77 -11.84 5.46
CA MET A 248 3.40 -12.20 5.78
C MET A 248 2.47 -11.03 5.38
N ASP A 249 1.54 -11.33 4.50
CA ASP A 249 0.49 -10.41 4.08
C ASP A 249 -0.62 -10.26 5.15
N GLY A 250 -1.49 -9.26 5.00
CA GLY A 250 -2.56 -8.99 5.96
C GLY A 250 -3.63 -10.07 6.07
N TYR A 251 -3.85 -10.85 5.01
CA TYR A 251 -4.79 -11.96 5.05
C TYR A 251 -4.23 -13.12 5.88
N ARG A 252 -2.94 -13.44 5.71
CA ARG A 252 -2.26 -14.45 6.52
C ARG A 252 -2.15 -14.00 7.98
N LEU A 253 -1.81 -12.74 8.23
CA LEU A 253 -1.83 -12.17 9.58
C LEU A 253 -3.21 -12.35 10.22
N THR A 254 -4.29 -11.98 9.51
CA THR A 254 -5.65 -12.12 10.04
C THR A 254 -5.98 -13.59 10.32
N TYR A 255 -5.62 -14.51 9.41
CA TYR A 255 -5.82 -15.94 9.63
C TYR A 255 -5.08 -16.44 10.88
N GLU A 256 -3.83 -16.03 11.11
CA GLU A 256 -3.07 -16.39 12.31
C GLU A 256 -3.71 -15.82 13.59
N ILE A 257 -4.16 -14.55 13.56
CA ILE A 257 -4.91 -13.93 14.66
C ILE A 257 -6.16 -14.74 14.99
N ARG A 258 -6.96 -15.12 13.99
CA ARG A 258 -8.22 -15.87 14.19
C ARG A 258 -8.00 -17.30 14.70
N ASN A 259 -6.84 -17.91 14.45
CA ASN A 259 -6.52 -19.25 14.92
C ASN A 259 -5.82 -19.29 16.28
N ASP A 260 -5.39 -18.15 16.84
CA ASP A 260 -4.88 -18.06 18.20
C ASP A 260 -6.04 -17.70 19.16
N SER A 261 -6.36 -18.60 20.09
CA SER A 261 -7.48 -18.41 21.04
C SER A 261 -7.36 -17.17 21.92
N ARG A 262 -6.14 -16.62 22.05
CA ARG A 262 -5.84 -15.41 22.83
C ARG A 262 -6.01 -14.13 22.02
N LEU A 263 -6.01 -14.22 20.68
CA LEU A 263 -6.02 -13.08 19.75
C LEU A 263 -7.27 -13.02 18.87
N LYS A 264 -8.00 -14.12 18.75
CA LYS A 264 -9.09 -14.31 17.77
C LYS A 264 -10.20 -13.25 17.81
N ASP A 265 -10.39 -12.55 18.92
CA ASP A 265 -11.43 -11.55 19.12
C ASP A 265 -10.96 -10.12 18.81
N LEU A 266 -9.69 -9.95 18.39
CA LEU A 266 -9.15 -8.66 17.97
C LEU A 266 -9.94 -8.10 16.78
N TYR A 267 -10.20 -6.79 16.83
CA TYR A 267 -10.84 -6.10 15.72
C TYR A 267 -9.80 -5.82 14.63
N VAL A 268 -9.92 -6.47 13.47
CA VAL A 268 -8.94 -6.38 12.37
C VAL A 268 -9.53 -5.61 11.20
N ILE A 269 -8.85 -4.55 10.79
CA ILE A 269 -9.18 -3.69 9.66
C ILE A 269 -8.16 -3.93 8.56
N LEU A 270 -8.60 -4.41 7.40
CA LEU A 270 -7.76 -4.43 6.21
C LEU A 270 -7.77 -3.03 5.56
N ASN A 271 -6.59 -2.46 5.33
CA ASN A 271 -6.41 -1.13 4.76
C ASN A 271 -5.59 -1.22 3.47
N THR A 272 -6.22 -1.21 2.30
CA THR A 272 -5.53 -1.53 1.03
C THR A 272 -5.59 -0.39 0.00
N SER A 273 -4.56 -0.32 -0.84
CA SER A 273 -4.48 0.59 -1.98
C SER A 273 -5.23 0.11 -3.23
N LEU A 274 -5.50 -1.20 -3.29
CA LEU A 274 -6.17 -1.82 -4.42
C LEU A 274 -7.66 -1.41 -4.43
N SER A 275 -8.21 -1.23 -5.62
CA SER A 275 -9.56 -0.66 -5.78
C SER A 275 -10.47 -1.41 -6.74
N GLY A 276 -9.93 -2.23 -7.64
CA GLY A 276 -10.69 -3.00 -8.61
C GLY A 276 -10.72 -4.48 -8.27
N SER A 277 -11.91 -5.03 -8.00
CA SER A 277 -12.23 -6.46 -7.81
C SER A 277 -11.91 -7.09 -6.45
N PHE A 278 -12.32 -6.46 -5.34
CA PHE A 278 -12.39 -7.16 -4.06
C PHE A 278 -13.66 -7.97 -3.92
N ASN A 279 -13.48 -9.28 -3.78
CA ASN A 279 -14.54 -10.22 -3.50
C ASN A 279 -14.89 -10.12 -2.01
N LYS A 280 -16.08 -9.58 -1.67
CA LYS A 280 -16.59 -9.59 -0.27
C LYS A 280 -16.47 -10.97 0.38
N ALA A 281 -16.59 -12.03 -0.41
CA ALA A 281 -16.42 -13.41 0.04
C ALA A 281 -15.03 -13.70 0.61
N MET A 282 -13.98 -13.01 0.16
CA MET A 282 -12.62 -13.18 0.69
C MET A 282 -12.43 -12.46 2.03
N VAL A 283 -13.02 -11.27 2.20
CA VAL A 283 -13.08 -10.56 3.49
C VAL A 283 -13.81 -11.41 4.54
N GLU A 284 -14.98 -11.93 4.18
CA GLU A 284 -15.77 -12.83 5.04
C GLU A 284 -15.01 -14.13 5.37
N LYS A 285 -14.32 -14.71 4.40
CA LYS A 285 -13.57 -15.97 4.58
C LYS A 285 -12.35 -15.80 5.49
N VAL A 286 -11.69 -14.65 5.43
CA VAL A 286 -10.48 -14.38 6.23
C VAL A 286 -10.85 -13.89 7.63
N GLY A 287 -12.04 -13.32 7.81
CA GLY A 287 -12.59 -12.95 9.11
C GLY A 287 -12.15 -11.57 9.59
N CYS A 288 -11.80 -10.66 8.69
CA CYS A 288 -11.58 -9.25 9.02
C CYS A 288 -12.91 -8.58 9.42
N ASN A 289 -12.87 -7.60 10.32
CA ASN A 289 -14.06 -6.89 10.76
C ASN A 289 -14.44 -5.74 9.82
N ALA A 290 -13.44 -5.05 9.28
CA ALA A 290 -13.64 -3.96 8.33
C ALA A 290 -12.61 -3.98 7.20
N PHE A 291 -12.95 -3.28 6.12
CA PHE A 291 -12.11 -3.13 4.94
C PHE A 291 -12.20 -1.69 4.45
N LEU A 292 -11.06 -1.02 4.38
CA LEU A 292 -10.94 0.39 4.01
C LEU A 292 -9.97 0.55 2.86
N SER A 293 -10.25 1.50 1.98
CA SER A 293 -9.23 1.99 1.05
C SER A 293 -8.28 2.93 1.79
N LYS A 294 -6.98 2.82 1.50
CA LYS A 294 -5.97 3.70 2.07
C LYS A 294 -6.27 5.16 1.69
N PHE A 295 -5.67 6.11 2.40
CA PHE A 295 -5.74 7.56 2.13
C PHE A 295 -7.13 8.18 2.22
N GLN A 296 -8.00 7.63 3.07
CA GLN A 296 -9.31 8.21 3.38
C GLN A 296 -9.39 8.44 4.90
N PRO A 297 -8.92 9.60 5.41
CA PRO A 297 -8.86 9.86 6.86
C PRO A 297 -10.25 9.79 7.50
N ASP A 298 -11.26 10.36 6.85
CA ASP A 298 -12.63 10.37 7.36
C ASP A 298 -13.19 8.94 7.52
N LEU A 299 -13.03 8.07 6.52
CA LEU A 299 -13.49 6.68 6.62
C LEU A 299 -12.73 5.88 7.69
N LEU A 300 -11.42 6.14 7.83
CA LEU A 300 -10.62 5.52 8.88
C LEU A 300 -11.11 5.95 10.26
N VAL A 301 -11.37 7.24 10.46
CA VAL A 301 -11.88 7.79 11.71
C VAL A 301 -13.28 7.28 12.00
N GLU A 302 -14.17 7.24 11.01
CA GLU A 302 -15.52 6.66 11.16
C GLU A 302 -15.48 5.22 11.65
N GLU A 303 -14.63 4.38 11.06
CA GLU A 303 -14.50 2.98 11.46
C GLU A 303 -13.95 2.84 12.89
N ILE A 304 -12.91 3.62 13.23
CA ILE A 304 -12.32 3.62 14.57
C ILE A 304 -13.30 4.18 15.62
N GLN A 305 -14.15 5.15 15.26
CA GLN A 305 -15.26 5.63 16.11
C GLN A 305 -16.31 4.55 16.32
N ASN A 306 -16.73 3.84 15.26
CA ASN A 306 -17.69 2.74 15.38
C ASN A 306 -17.14 1.67 16.32
N ARG A 307 -15.87 1.29 16.14
CA ARG A 307 -15.21 0.34 17.02
C ARG A 307 -15.14 0.83 18.46
N LEU A 308 -14.78 2.10 18.70
CA LEU A 308 -14.74 2.65 20.05
C LEU A 308 -16.13 2.62 20.70
N LYS A 309 -17.19 2.98 19.97
CA LYS A 309 -18.58 2.92 20.45
C LYS A 309 -18.99 1.51 20.85
N GLU A 310 -18.61 0.49 20.09
CA GLU A 310 -18.84 -0.92 20.48
C GLU A 310 -18.14 -1.29 21.79
N VAL A 311 -16.91 -0.78 22.00
CA VAL A 311 -16.13 -1.04 23.20
C VAL A 311 -16.67 -0.31 24.43
N LEU A 312 -17.21 0.91 24.24
CA LEU A 312 -17.80 1.74 25.31
C LEU A 312 -19.22 1.31 25.67
N ASN A 313 -20.04 0.92 24.69
CA ASN A 313 -21.42 0.49 24.87
C ASN A 313 -21.54 -1.00 25.23
N LYS A 314 -20.55 -1.56 25.94
CA LYS A 314 -20.57 -2.99 26.27
C LYS A 314 -21.84 -3.35 27.06
N GLU A 315 -22.54 -4.36 26.55
CA GLU A 315 -23.48 -5.21 27.30
C GLU A 315 -22.96 -5.53 28.70
#